data_AF-A0A535ZQU9-F1
#
_entry.id   AF-A0A535ZQU9-F1
#
_cell.length_a   1.000
_cell.length_b   1.000
_cell.length_c   1.000
_cell.angle_alpha   90.00
_cell.angle_beta   90.00
_cell.angle_gamma   90.00
#
_symmetry.space_group_name_H-M   'P 1'
#
loop_
_entity.id
_entity.type
_entity.pdbx_description
1 polymer ?
#
loop_
_entity_poly.entity_id
_entity_poly.type
_entity_poly.pdbx_seq_one_letter_code
_entity_poly.pdbx_strand_id
1 'polypeptide(L)'
;MKPIRVATLVAAGLILLAVSACNPAAHQLPGMGTPQPADVPADFPVYAGALALSQAYGRPPSPGATSKDRREFEEITWATDDSGVKTFAFYKAGLAKGDWVEQSAVDNGHGGLITFNRKSNPSYGGTIFLADGKIHVIMGQDCPCGTPN
;
A
#
# COMPACT_ATOMS: atom_id res chain seq x y z
N MET A 1 61.97 6.98 20.93
CA MET A 1 61.90 5.77 20.09
C MET A 1 60.44 5.49 19.76
N LYS A 2 60.12 5.36 18.46
CA LYS A 2 58.92 4.70 17.89
C LYS A 2 59.42 3.32 17.38
N PRO A 3 58.63 2.24 17.16
CA PRO A 3 57.17 2.07 17.10
C PRO A 3 56.67 0.88 17.97
N ILE A 4 55.38 0.49 17.99
CA ILE A 4 54.81 -0.58 17.16
C ILE A 4 53.28 -0.43 17.20
N ARG A 5 52.68 -0.53 16.02
CA ARG A 5 51.22 -0.55 15.80
C ARG A 5 50.68 -1.90 16.24
N VAL A 6 49.61 -1.91 17.04
CA VAL A 6 48.74 -3.09 17.19
C VAL A 6 47.43 -2.74 16.50
N ALA A 7 47.27 -3.30 15.30
CA ALA A 7 46.00 -3.38 14.61
C ALA A 7 45.16 -4.43 15.33
N THR A 8 44.04 -4.04 15.91
CA THR A 8 43.02 -4.97 16.39
C THR A 8 41.82 -4.83 15.48
N LEU A 9 41.73 -5.76 14.52
CA LEU A 9 40.52 -6.08 13.77
C LEU A 9 39.41 -6.40 14.77
N VAL A 10 38.38 -5.55 14.84
CA VAL A 10 37.09 -5.94 15.41
C VAL A 10 36.12 -6.10 14.24
N ALA A 11 35.96 -7.35 13.84
CA ALA A 11 34.90 -7.79 12.97
C ALA A 11 33.56 -7.55 13.67
N ALA A 12 32.79 -6.58 13.19
CA ALA A 12 31.38 -6.47 13.50
C ALA A 12 30.60 -7.04 12.31
N GLY A 13 30.32 -8.34 12.39
CA GLY A 13 29.42 -9.01 11.47
C GLY A 13 28.01 -8.44 11.64
N LEU A 14 27.55 -7.70 10.64
CA LEU A 14 26.14 -7.38 10.50
C LEU A 14 25.43 -8.62 9.97
N ILE A 15 24.94 -9.43 10.91
CA ILE A 15 23.93 -10.44 10.65
C ILE A 15 22.69 -9.68 10.18
N LEU A 16 22.51 -9.62 8.86
CA LEU A 16 21.21 -9.35 8.25
C LEU A 16 20.31 -10.55 8.59
N LEU A 17 19.73 -10.52 9.79
CA LEU A 17 18.51 -11.23 10.11
C LEU A 17 17.45 -10.66 9.17
N ALA A 18 17.34 -11.26 7.99
CA ALA A 18 16.09 -11.30 7.26
C ALA A 18 15.10 -11.97 8.21
N VAL A 19 14.46 -11.15 9.04
CA VAL A 19 13.18 -11.50 9.62
C VAL A 19 12.28 -11.56 8.39
N SER A 20 12.23 -12.74 7.77
CA SER A 20 11.01 -13.22 7.17
C SER A 20 10.00 -13.18 8.31
N ALA A 21 9.41 -12.01 8.49
CA ALA A 21 8.16 -11.88 9.20
C ALA A 21 7.24 -12.80 8.40
N CYS A 22 7.10 -14.03 8.88
CA CYS A 22 5.87 -14.75 8.76
C CYS A 22 4.83 -13.74 9.25
N ASN A 23 4.26 -12.96 8.34
CA ASN A 23 2.97 -12.35 8.59
C ASN A 23 2.11 -13.57 8.87
N PRO A 24 1.61 -13.77 10.11
CA PRO A 24 0.51 -14.67 10.28
C PRO A 24 -0.59 -14.04 9.44
N ALA A 25 -0.75 -14.53 8.22
CA ALA A 25 -1.81 -14.12 7.33
C ALA A 25 -3.08 -14.11 8.18
N ALA A 26 -3.81 -12.98 8.15
CA ALA A 26 -5.10 -12.88 8.80
C ALA A 26 -5.87 -14.18 8.57
N HIS A 27 -6.44 -14.72 9.65
CA HIS A 27 -7.15 -15.98 9.59
C HIS A 27 -8.15 -15.89 8.42
N GLN A 28 -8.19 -16.93 7.58
CA GLN A 28 -9.17 -16.96 6.49
C GLN A 28 -10.55 -16.75 7.12
N LEU A 29 -11.21 -15.65 6.75
CA LEU A 29 -12.58 -15.40 7.18
C LEU A 29 -13.44 -16.59 6.68
N PRO A 30 -14.33 -17.14 7.51
CA PRO A 30 -15.14 -18.30 7.14
C PRO A 30 -15.88 -18.08 5.82
N GLY A 31 -15.71 -19.00 4.86
CA GLY A 31 -16.42 -18.98 3.57
C GLY A 31 -15.66 -18.32 2.40
N MET A 32 -14.43 -17.82 2.62
CA MET A 32 -13.58 -17.34 1.52
C MET A 32 -12.54 -18.41 1.14
N GLY A 33 -12.47 -18.75 -0.15
CA GLY A 33 -11.47 -19.67 -0.69
C GLY A 33 -10.04 -19.14 -0.51
N THR A 34 -9.03 -19.92 -0.91
CA THR A 34 -7.64 -19.44 -0.87
C THR A 34 -7.49 -18.22 -1.76
N PRO A 35 -7.12 -17.07 -1.22
CA PRO A 35 -7.05 -15.88 -2.05
C PRO A 35 -5.81 -15.83 -2.90
N GLN A 36 -5.94 -15.18 -4.06
CA GLN A 36 -4.80 -14.87 -4.92
C GLN A 36 -4.01 -13.69 -4.35
N PRO A 37 -2.66 -13.70 -4.44
CA PRO A 37 -1.85 -12.54 -4.08
C PRO A 37 -2.25 -11.32 -4.92
N ALA A 38 -2.31 -10.16 -4.28
CA ALA A 38 -2.48 -8.89 -4.99
C ALA A 38 -1.12 -8.42 -5.52
N ASP A 39 -1.07 -8.07 -6.81
CA ASP A 39 0.05 -7.35 -7.41
C ASP A 39 -0.13 -5.85 -7.12
N VAL A 40 0.86 -5.21 -6.51
CA VAL A 40 0.89 -3.76 -6.27
C VAL A 40 2.29 -3.26 -6.52
N PRO A 41 2.47 -1.95 -6.82
CA PRO A 41 3.80 -1.37 -6.84
C PRO A 41 4.57 -1.71 -5.56
N ALA A 42 5.83 -2.13 -5.70
CA ALA A 42 6.63 -2.63 -4.58
C ALA A 42 6.81 -1.62 -3.43
N ASP A 43 6.63 -0.33 -3.70
CA ASP A 43 6.71 0.76 -2.75
C ASP A 43 5.34 1.21 -2.21
N PHE A 44 4.23 0.58 -2.63
CA PHE A 44 2.90 0.84 -2.09
C PHE A 44 2.76 0.23 -0.67
N PRO A 45 2.22 0.96 0.31
CA PRO A 45 2.03 0.44 1.66
C PRO A 45 0.96 -0.67 1.67
N VAL A 46 1.37 -1.93 1.87
CA VAL A 46 0.44 -3.04 2.06
C VAL A 46 0.25 -3.31 3.55
N TYR A 47 -1.01 -3.35 3.99
CA TYR A 47 -1.32 -3.65 5.40
C TYR A 47 -0.92 -5.09 5.74
N ALA A 48 0.00 -5.27 6.68
CA ALA A 48 0.58 -6.58 6.99
C ALA A 48 -0.45 -7.62 7.48
N GLY A 49 -1.52 -7.16 8.14
CA GLY A 49 -2.64 -7.99 8.59
C GLY A 49 -3.74 -8.17 7.54
N ALA A 50 -3.47 -7.89 6.26
CA ALA A 50 -4.43 -8.00 5.19
C ALA A 50 -4.28 -9.34 4.45
N LEU A 51 -5.42 -9.97 4.16
CA LEU A 51 -5.55 -11.15 3.33
C LEU A 51 -6.14 -10.71 1.99
N ALA A 52 -5.44 -10.95 0.88
CA ALA A 52 -5.99 -10.61 -0.44
C ALA A 52 -7.31 -11.33 -0.65
N LEU A 53 -8.23 -10.81 -1.45
CA LEU A 53 -9.51 -11.45 -1.77
C LEU A 53 -9.74 -11.51 -3.27
N SER A 54 -9.54 -10.37 -3.92
CA SER A 54 -9.69 -10.25 -5.37
C SER A 54 -8.76 -9.18 -5.90
N GLN A 55 -8.35 -9.37 -7.14
CA GLN A 55 -7.74 -8.37 -7.97
C GLN A 55 -8.40 -8.43 -9.34
N ALA A 56 -8.95 -7.30 -9.78
CA ALA A 56 -9.54 -7.15 -11.08
C ALA A 56 -8.75 -6.10 -11.85
N TYR A 57 -8.39 -6.44 -13.09
CA TYR A 57 -7.81 -5.49 -14.02
C TYR A 57 -8.92 -4.99 -14.95
N GLY A 58 -9.15 -3.68 -14.91
CA GLY A 58 -10.01 -3.00 -15.86
C GLY A 58 -9.40 -3.04 -17.27
N ARG A 59 -10.22 -2.72 -18.27
CA ARG A 59 -9.72 -2.56 -19.64
C ARG A 59 -8.82 -1.33 -19.69
N PRO A 60 -7.64 -1.36 -20.32
CA PRO A 60 -6.83 -0.16 -20.49
C PRO A 60 -7.68 0.94 -21.13
N PRO A 61 -7.64 2.17 -20.59
CA PRO A 61 -8.49 3.24 -21.05
C PRO A 61 -8.25 3.48 -22.54
N SER A 62 -9.34 3.62 -23.31
CA SER A 62 -9.24 3.98 -24.72
C SER A 62 -8.61 5.38 -24.86
N PRO A 63 -7.88 5.69 -25.95
CA PRO A 63 -7.42 7.05 -26.20
C PRO A 63 -8.61 8.03 -26.14
N GLY A 64 -8.56 8.98 -25.19
CA GLY A 64 -9.67 9.93 -24.93
C GLY A 64 -10.64 9.52 -23.82
N ALA A 65 -10.42 8.40 -23.13
CA ALA A 65 -11.23 8.00 -21.99
C ALA A 65 -11.16 9.03 -20.86
N THR A 66 -12.27 9.20 -20.15
CA THR A 66 -12.40 10.17 -19.07
C THR A 66 -11.57 9.75 -17.87
N SER A 67 -11.23 10.70 -17.00
CA SER A 67 -10.50 10.46 -15.75
C SER A 67 -11.13 9.39 -14.84
N LYS A 68 -12.43 9.10 -14.99
CA LYS A 68 -13.12 8.02 -14.26
C LYS A 68 -12.76 6.64 -14.79
N ASP A 69 -12.72 6.48 -16.11
CA ASP A 69 -12.43 5.19 -16.74
C ASP A 69 -10.97 4.77 -16.57
N ARG A 70 -10.07 5.74 -16.37
CA ARG A 70 -8.63 5.47 -16.12
C ARG A 70 -8.31 5.15 -14.65
N ARG A 71 -9.21 5.53 -13.74
CA ARG A 71 -9.12 5.23 -12.29
C ARG A 71 -9.32 3.75 -11.99
N GLU A 72 -10.18 3.09 -12.74
CA GLU A 72 -10.63 1.72 -12.49
C GLU A 72 -9.73 0.67 -13.18
N PHE A 73 -8.46 1.00 -13.48
CA PHE A 73 -7.56 0.08 -14.17
C PHE A 73 -7.20 -1.12 -13.31
N GLU A 74 -7.06 -0.92 -12.01
CA GLU A 74 -6.70 -1.98 -11.08
C GLU A 74 -7.49 -1.84 -9.77
N GLU A 75 -8.33 -2.84 -9.50
CA GLU A 75 -9.15 -2.92 -8.30
C GLU A 75 -8.69 -4.08 -7.44
N ILE A 76 -8.27 -3.79 -6.21
CA ILE A 76 -7.70 -4.75 -5.28
C ILE A 76 -8.53 -4.71 -4.00
N THR A 77 -8.98 -5.88 -3.57
CA THR A 77 -9.69 -6.03 -2.29
C THR A 77 -8.91 -6.95 -1.37
N TRP A 78 -8.72 -6.50 -0.14
CA TRP A 78 -8.23 -7.31 0.97
C TRP A 78 -9.25 -7.35 2.12
N ALA A 79 -9.21 -8.43 2.89
CA ALA A 79 -9.87 -8.55 4.19
C ALA A 79 -8.84 -8.41 5.33
N THR A 80 -9.31 -8.03 6.51
CA THR A 80 -8.52 -8.04 7.74
C THR A 80 -9.45 -8.24 8.94
N ASP A 81 -8.91 -8.67 10.09
CA ASP A 81 -9.67 -8.72 11.35
C ASP A 81 -9.59 -7.38 12.12
N ASP A 82 -8.82 -6.43 11.61
CA ASP A 82 -8.61 -5.12 12.23
C ASP A 82 -9.70 -4.10 11.86
N SER A 83 -9.88 -3.12 12.74
CA SER A 83 -10.84 -2.04 12.53
C SER A 83 -10.42 -1.10 11.40
N GLY A 84 -11.41 -0.46 10.79
CA GLY A 84 -11.18 0.54 9.76
C GLY A 84 -10.37 1.73 10.28
N VAL A 85 -10.50 2.10 11.56
CA VAL A 85 -9.68 3.16 12.19
C VAL A 85 -8.20 2.80 12.15
N LYS A 86 -7.86 1.54 12.45
CA LYS A 86 -6.47 1.07 12.47
C LYS A 86 -5.88 1.04 11.05
N THR A 87 -6.64 0.52 10.09
CA THR A 87 -6.21 0.49 8.68
C THR A 87 -6.11 1.90 8.09
N PHE A 88 -7.02 2.82 8.45
CA PHE A 88 -6.99 4.22 8.02
C PHE A 88 -5.74 4.94 8.52
N ALA A 89 -5.41 4.83 9.80
CA ALA A 89 -4.18 5.38 10.35
C ALA A 89 -2.93 4.80 9.68
N PHE A 90 -2.93 3.49 9.38
CA PHE A 90 -1.83 2.84 8.67
C PHE A 90 -1.64 3.43 7.27
N TYR A 91 -2.69 3.52 6.46
CA TYR A 91 -2.59 4.00 5.08
C TYR A 91 -2.19 5.47 5.03
N LYS A 92 -2.72 6.31 5.93
CA LYS A 92 -2.24 7.69 6.08
C LYS A 92 -0.73 7.78 6.34
N ALA A 93 -0.23 6.98 7.28
CA ALA A 93 1.20 6.97 7.61
C ALA A 93 2.06 6.37 6.49
N GLY A 94 1.56 5.38 5.77
CA GLY A 94 2.24 4.76 4.62
C GLY A 94 2.34 5.71 3.42
N LEU A 95 1.23 6.37 3.07
CA LEU A 95 1.17 7.32 1.95
C LEU A 95 1.96 8.61 2.22
N ALA A 96 2.32 8.91 3.47
CA ALA A 96 3.24 10.00 3.80
C ALA A 96 4.71 9.66 3.48
N LYS A 97 5.04 8.41 3.16
CA LYS A 97 6.41 7.93 2.91
C LYS A 97 6.69 7.78 1.41
N GLY A 98 7.95 7.96 1.04
CA GLY A 98 8.42 7.71 -0.32
C GLY A 98 7.74 8.60 -1.35
N ASP A 99 7.40 8.00 -2.49
CA ASP A 99 6.84 8.70 -3.65
C ASP A 99 5.32 8.89 -3.57
N TRP A 100 4.64 8.39 -2.54
CA TRP A 100 3.20 8.57 -2.40
C TRP A 100 2.85 9.88 -1.68
N VAL A 101 1.63 10.37 -1.91
CA VAL A 101 1.07 11.55 -1.24
C VAL A 101 -0.46 11.47 -1.16
N GLU A 102 -1.01 11.73 0.02
CA GLU A 102 -2.44 11.93 0.26
C GLU A 102 -2.91 13.25 -0.39
N GLN A 103 -3.98 13.20 -1.17
CA GLN A 103 -4.66 14.36 -1.75
C GLN A 103 -5.86 14.80 -0.91
N SER A 104 -6.60 13.83 -0.39
CA SER A 104 -7.73 14.08 0.51
C SER A 104 -8.02 12.83 1.32
N ALA A 105 -8.61 13.01 2.50
CA ALA A 105 -9.08 11.91 3.31
C ALA A 105 -10.38 12.29 4.02
N VAL A 106 -11.33 11.36 4.07
CA VAL A 106 -12.58 11.45 4.82
C VAL A 106 -12.62 10.28 5.78
N ASP A 107 -12.59 10.56 7.07
CA ASP A 107 -12.70 9.59 8.15
C ASP A 107 -14.14 9.56 8.66
N ASN A 108 -14.69 8.37 8.93
CA ASN A 108 -16.03 8.19 9.49
C ASN A 108 -16.04 7.44 10.85
N GLY A 109 -14.88 7.24 11.47
CA GLY A 109 -14.73 6.52 12.73
C GLY A 109 -14.76 4.99 12.61
N HIS A 110 -14.96 4.46 11.40
CA HIS A 110 -14.97 3.03 11.06
C HIS A 110 -14.10 2.75 9.83
N GLY A 111 -13.17 3.66 9.51
CA GLY A 111 -12.44 3.69 8.26
C GLY A 111 -12.68 5.00 7.53
N GLY A 112 -12.77 4.95 6.21
CA GLY A 112 -12.88 6.15 5.41
C GLY A 112 -12.47 6.00 3.96
N LEU A 113 -12.37 7.13 3.27
CA LEU A 113 -11.87 7.22 1.90
C LEU A 113 -10.60 8.05 1.89
N ILE A 114 -9.53 7.53 1.30
CA ILE A 114 -8.28 8.26 1.09
C ILE A 114 -8.03 8.36 -0.42
N THR A 115 -7.87 9.56 -0.93
CA THR A 115 -7.42 9.81 -2.31
C THR A 115 -5.92 10.08 -2.28
N PHE A 116 -5.16 9.46 -3.19
CA PHE A 116 -3.70 9.56 -3.19
C PHE A 116 -3.13 9.54 -4.61
N ASN A 117 -1.91 10.07 -4.76
CA ASN A 117 -1.12 10.06 -6.00
C ASN A 117 0.34 9.76 -5.72
N ARG A 118 1.12 9.50 -6.78
CA ARG A 118 2.57 9.66 -6.76
C ARG A 118 2.96 11.14 -6.82
N LYS A 119 4.06 11.49 -6.15
CA LYS A 119 4.72 12.80 -6.22
C LYS A 119 5.43 12.96 -7.56
N SER A 120 6.13 11.91 -8.01
CA SER A 120 6.87 11.88 -9.27
C SER A 120 5.98 11.92 -10.50
N ASN A 121 4.78 11.34 -10.41
CA ASN A 121 3.77 11.37 -11.45
C ASN A 121 2.38 11.53 -10.82
N PRO A 122 1.87 12.77 -10.69
CA PRO A 122 0.54 13.02 -10.14
C PRO A 122 -0.61 12.41 -10.96
N SER A 123 -0.35 11.93 -12.18
CA SER A 123 -1.31 11.19 -12.98
C SER A 123 -1.42 9.72 -12.55
N TYR A 124 -0.52 9.21 -11.72
CA TYR A 124 -0.58 7.85 -11.20
C TYR A 124 -1.02 7.88 -9.74
N GLY A 125 -2.15 7.25 -9.44
CA GLY A 125 -2.77 7.35 -8.13
C GLY A 125 -4.05 6.55 -8.02
N GLY A 126 -4.85 6.87 -7.02
CA GLY A 126 -6.03 6.08 -6.74
C GLY A 126 -6.81 6.51 -5.50
N THR A 127 -7.68 5.61 -5.09
CA THR A 127 -8.50 5.74 -3.89
C THR A 127 -8.42 4.47 -3.04
N ILE A 128 -8.38 4.65 -1.73
CA ILE A 128 -8.45 3.59 -0.73
C ILE A 128 -9.77 3.77 0.02
N PHE A 129 -10.68 2.82 -0.10
CA PHE A 129 -11.88 2.70 0.70
C PHE A 129 -11.62 1.71 1.84
N LEU A 130 -11.80 2.18 3.05
CA LEU A 130 -11.53 1.46 4.29
C LEU A 130 -12.83 1.33 5.07
N ALA A 131 -13.12 0.12 5.49
CA ALA A 131 -14.20 -0.20 6.40
C ALA A 131 -13.69 -1.23 7.42
N ASP A 132 -14.47 -1.46 8.46
CA ASP A 132 -14.18 -2.54 9.42
C ASP A 132 -14.02 -3.87 8.68
N GLY A 133 -12.83 -4.45 8.82
CA GLY A 133 -12.43 -5.72 8.22
C GLY A 133 -12.27 -5.74 6.69
N LYS A 134 -12.35 -4.59 5.99
CA LYS A 134 -12.19 -4.53 4.54
C LYS A 134 -11.34 -3.36 4.09
N ILE A 135 -10.38 -3.67 3.21
CA ILE A 135 -9.55 -2.70 2.52
C ILE A 135 -9.81 -2.85 1.03
N HIS A 136 -10.15 -1.75 0.37
CA HIS A 136 -10.44 -1.74 -1.04
C HIS A 136 -9.67 -0.62 -1.72
N VAL A 137 -8.79 -0.98 -2.64
CA VAL A 137 -7.91 -0.06 -3.34
C VAL A 137 -8.23 -0.07 -4.81
N ILE A 138 -8.41 1.12 -5.37
CA ILE A 138 -8.61 1.34 -6.79
C ILE A 138 -7.43 2.20 -7.26
N MET A 139 -6.58 1.65 -8.12
CA MET A 139 -5.42 2.32 -8.71
C MET A 139 -5.59 2.49 -10.22
N GLY A 140 -5.04 3.59 -10.73
CA GLY A 140 -5.13 3.94 -12.14
C GLY A 140 -3.98 4.81 -12.64
N GLN A 141 -3.75 4.72 -13.95
CA GLN A 141 -2.93 5.68 -14.70
C GLN A 141 -3.80 6.85 -15.17
N ASP A 142 -3.20 8.02 -15.38
CA ASP A 142 -3.88 9.23 -15.83
C ASP A 142 -5.12 9.59 -15.00
N CYS A 143 -4.96 9.42 -13.70
CA CYS A 143 -5.86 9.78 -12.63
C CYS A 143 -5.56 11.25 -12.24
N PRO A 144 -6.28 12.26 -12.75
CA PRO A 144 -6.14 13.63 -12.27
C PRO A 144 -6.85 13.76 -10.91
N CYS A 145 -6.43 12.98 -9.90
CA CYS A 145 -6.70 13.40 -8.54
C CYS A 145 -5.91 14.69 -8.37
N GLY A 146 -6.60 15.78 -7.98
CA GLY A 146 -6.15 17.15 -8.11
C GLY A 146 -4.64 17.32 -7.96
N THR A 147 -4.02 18.03 -8.92
CA THR A 147 -2.67 18.52 -8.75
C THR A 147 -2.58 19.24 -7.41
N PRO A 148 -1.64 18.90 -6.52
CA PRO A 148 -1.42 19.70 -5.32
C PRO A 148 -1.12 21.13 -5.78
N ASN A 149 -1.92 22.09 -5.30
CA ASN A 149 -1.62 23.52 -5.42
C ASN A 149 -0.40 23.86 -4.57
#